data_AF-A2ZWR3-F1
#
_entry.id   AF-A2ZWR3-F1
#
_cell.length_a   1.000
_cell.length_b   1.000
_cell.length_c   1.000
_cell.angle_alpha   90.00
_cell.angle_beta   90.00
_cell.angle_gamma   90.00
#
_symmetry.space_group_name_H-M   'P 1'
#
loop_
_entity.id
_entity.type
_entity.pdbx_description
1 polymer ?
#
loop_
_entity_poly.entity_id
_entity_poly.type
_entity_poly.pdbx_seq_one_letter_code
_entity_poly.pdbx_strand_id
1 'polypeptide(L)'
;MARLPSLLLFFILGVHASVSHGSPPLPSTYDPSICSKSSECGGVNISYPFYLSNATDYYTRFSCGYTDLKISCSRDRDGRNETPTILLGGDNYTILDIIYDSHTIVLVDTDALRGGSCPRVGHNVTFGQAYEWL
;
A
#
# COMPACT_ATOMS: atom_id res chain seq x y z
N MET A 1 -52.14 -24.25 -33.94
CA MET A 1 -51.23 -24.00 -32.80
C MET A 1 -51.02 -22.51 -32.69
N ALA A 2 -51.31 -21.92 -31.52
CA ALA A 2 -50.66 -20.71 -30.98
C ALA A 2 -51.39 -20.34 -29.68
N ARG A 3 -51.13 -21.04 -28.58
CA ARG A 3 -51.39 -20.49 -27.25
C ARG A 3 -50.08 -20.52 -26.48
N LEU A 4 -49.60 -19.31 -26.22
CA LEU A 4 -48.31 -18.93 -25.67
C LEU A 4 -48.22 -19.40 -24.20
N PRO A 5 -47.23 -20.22 -23.82
CA PRO A 5 -47.09 -20.72 -22.45
C PRO A 5 -46.52 -19.61 -21.54
N SER A 6 -47.22 -19.39 -20.43
CA SER A 6 -46.91 -18.43 -19.38
C SER A 6 -45.57 -18.73 -18.72
N LEU A 7 -44.69 -17.72 -18.67
CA LEU A 7 -43.35 -17.74 -18.09
C LEU A 7 -43.35 -18.31 -16.66
N LEU A 8 -42.55 -19.35 -16.45
CA LEU A 8 -42.19 -19.90 -15.15
C LEU A 8 -41.30 -18.92 -14.36
N LEU A 9 -41.78 -18.49 -13.20
CA LEU A 9 -41.03 -17.75 -12.19
C LEU A 9 -40.18 -18.77 -11.38
N PHE A 10 -38.89 -18.91 -11.69
CA PHE A 10 -37.95 -19.72 -10.90
C PHE A 10 -37.28 -18.85 -9.84
N PHE A 11 -37.76 -18.91 -8.59
CA PHE A 11 -37.08 -18.35 -7.42
C PHE A 11 -35.94 -19.29 -7.00
N ILE A 12 -34.71 -18.98 -7.42
CA ILE A 12 -33.51 -19.72 -7.01
C ILE A 12 -32.96 -19.06 -5.75
N LEU A 13 -33.26 -19.63 -4.57
CA LEU A 13 -32.60 -19.28 -3.32
C LEU A 13 -31.16 -19.83 -3.33
N GLY A 14 -30.20 -18.97 -3.69
CA GLY A 14 -28.78 -19.29 -3.58
C GLY A 14 -28.30 -19.22 -2.13
N VAL A 15 -27.97 -20.36 -1.54
CA VAL A 15 -27.28 -20.44 -0.25
C VAL A 15 -25.80 -20.14 -0.49
N HIS A 16 -25.34 -18.97 -0.09
CA HIS A 16 -23.93 -18.60 -0.12
C HIS A 16 -23.24 -19.11 1.16
N ALA A 17 -22.47 -20.20 1.05
CA ALA A 17 -21.57 -20.65 2.10
C ALA A 17 -20.27 -19.84 2.02
N SER A 18 -20.10 -18.88 2.93
CA SER A 18 -18.85 -18.13 3.06
C SER A 18 -17.80 -19.03 3.73
N VAL A 19 -16.90 -19.61 2.94
CA VAL A 19 -15.69 -20.24 3.49
C VAL A 19 -14.73 -19.13 3.92
N SER A 20 -14.70 -18.86 5.22
CA SER A 20 -13.68 -18.00 5.83
C SER A 20 -12.40 -18.80 5.96
N HIS A 21 -11.53 -18.75 4.95
CA HIS A 21 -10.15 -19.20 5.12
C HIS A 21 -9.45 -18.21 6.06
N GLY A 22 -9.35 -18.56 7.35
CA GLY A 22 -8.47 -17.83 8.25
C GLY A 22 -7.07 -17.83 7.67
N SER A 23 -6.38 -16.69 7.73
CA SER A 23 -4.98 -16.60 7.33
C SER A 23 -4.18 -17.70 8.02
N PRO A 24 -3.31 -18.43 7.31
CA PRO A 24 -2.50 -19.47 7.93
C PRO A 24 -1.71 -18.89 9.10
N PRO A 25 -1.53 -19.66 10.20
CA PRO A 25 -0.77 -19.19 11.35
C PRO A 25 0.64 -18.80 10.93
N LEU A 26 1.18 -17.76 11.58
CA LEU A 26 2.56 -17.36 11.39
C LEU A 26 3.48 -18.55 11.75
N PRO A 27 4.56 -18.77 10.98
CA PRO A 27 5.50 -19.84 11.30
C PRO A 27 6.16 -19.58 12.64
N SER A 28 6.54 -20.64 13.35
CA SER A 28 7.21 -20.55 14.66
C SER A 28 8.56 -19.82 14.62
N THR A 29 9.12 -19.63 13.42
CA THR A 29 10.35 -18.87 13.17
C THR A 29 10.11 -17.38 12.98
N TYR A 30 8.85 -16.91 13.02
CA TYR A 30 8.53 -15.48 12.95
C TYR A 30 8.95 -14.79 14.25
N ASP A 31 9.91 -13.87 14.14
CA ASP A 31 10.34 -13.03 15.25
C ASP A 31 9.66 -11.66 15.15
N PRO A 32 8.74 -11.30 16.08
CA PRO A 32 8.08 -9.99 16.05
C PRO A 32 9.05 -8.82 16.29
N SER A 33 10.26 -9.06 16.82
CA SER A 33 11.25 -8.00 17.04
C SER A 33 11.70 -7.31 15.75
N ILE A 34 11.51 -7.96 14.58
CA ILE A 34 11.77 -7.37 13.27
C ILE A 34 10.93 -6.11 13.03
N CYS A 35 9.75 -6.01 13.66
CA CYS A 35 8.88 -4.84 13.58
C CYS A 35 9.41 -3.61 14.32
N SER A 36 10.28 -3.82 15.30
CA SER A 36 10.91 -2.74 16.06
C SER A 36 12.12 -2.15 15.32
N LYS A 37 12.57 -2.79 14.23
CA LYS A 37 13.66 -2.28 13.42
C LYS A 37 13.12 -1.25 12.43
N SER A 38 13.81 -0.12 12.35
CA SER A 38 13.56 0.87 11.32
C SER A 38 14.61 0.77 10.21
N SER A 39 14.28 1.30 9.04
CA SER A 39 15.15 1.39 7.88
C SER A 39 15.17 2.82 7.38
N GLU A 40 16.23 3.25 6.71
CA GLU A 40 16.31 4.59 6.15
C GLU A 40 16.34 4.53 4.62
N CYS A 41 15.72 5.50 3.97
CA CYS A 41 15.87 5.75 2.54
C CYS A 41 15.79 7.26 2.29
N GLY A 42 16.82 7.84 1.68
CA GLY A 42 16.81 9.25 1.31
C GLY A 42 16.61 10.20 2.49
N GLY A 43 17.11 9.84 3.68
CA GLY A 43 16.93 10.60 4.92
C GLY A 43 15.59 10.36 5.64
N VAL A 44 14.68 9.56 5.09
CA VAL A 44 13.40 9.22 5.70
C VAL A 44 13.53 7.95 6.51
N ASN A 45 13.17 8.02 7.80
CA ASN A 45 13.13 6.86 8.69
C ASN A 45 11.79 6.10 8.55
N ILE A 46 11.88 4.84 8.17
CA ILE A 46 10.77 3.95 7.83
C ILE A 46 10.67 2.85 8.89
N SER A 47 9.54 2.82 9.58
CA SER A 47 9.18 1.79 10.57
C SER A 47 7.69 1.48 10.46
N TYR A 48 7.26 0.45 11.21
CA TYR A 48 5.85 0.08 11.32
C TYR A 48 4.97 1.33 11.59
N PRO A 49 3.85 1.52 10.87
CA PRO A 49 3.16 0.55 10.01
C PRO A 49 3.67 0.45 8.57
N PHE A 50 4.60 1.32 8.17
CA PHE A 50 5.25 1.27 6.86
C PHE A 50 6.37 0.25 6.84
N TYR A 51 6.79 -0.15 5.65
CA TYR A 51 7.96 -1.01 5.50
C TYR A 51 8.70 -0.75 4.20
N LEU A 52 10.03 -0.86 4.24
CA LEU A 52 10.87 -0.72 3.06
C LEU A 52 10.95 -2.07 2.34
N SER A 53 10.47 -2.15 1.09
CA SER A 53 10.29 -3.41 0.35
C SER A 53 11.56 -4.23 0.15
N ASN A 54 12.73 -3.57 0.13
CA ASN A 54 14.04 -4.19 -0.08
C ASN A 54 14.89 -4.19 1.19
N ALA A 55 14.33 -3.80 2.34
CA ALA A 55 15.01 -3.90 3.64
C ALA A 55 14.89 -5.27 4.27
N THR A 56 14.13 -6.19 3.66
CA THR A 56 14.07 -7.58 4.10
C THR A 56 15.48 -8.14 4.05
N ASP A 57 16.09 -8.19 5.23
CA ASP A 57 17.32 -8.91 5.50
C ASP A 57 17.19 -10.27 4.79
N TYR A 58 18.20 -10.63 4.00
CA TYR A 58 18.20 -11.86 3.19
C TYR A 58 17.77 -13.10 4.00
N TYR A 59 17.97 -13.05 5.32
CA TYR A 59 17.59 -14.09 6.28
C TYR A 59 16.11 -14.09 6.71
N THR A 60 15.41 -12.95 6.70
CA THR A 60 14.01 -12.86 7.12
C THR A 60 13.10 -12.81 5.89
N ARG A 61 12.40 -13.92 5.60
CA ARG A 61 11.34 -13.94 4.57
C ARG A 61 10.09 -13.14 4.94
N PHE A 62 10.11 -12.45 6.07
CA PHE A 62 8.98 -11.73 6.62
C PHE A 62 9.30 -10.24 6.64
N SER A 63 8.38 -9.43 6.13
CA SER A 63 8.38 -7.99 6.33
C SER A 63 7.45 -7.65 7.48
N CYS A 64 7.75 -6.58 8.21
CA CYS A 64 6.81 -6.02 9.16
C CYS A 64 6.26 -4.69 8.65
N GLY A 65 4.94 -4.61 8.53
CA GLY A 65 4.21 -3.47 8.02
C GLY A 65 2.92 -3.92 7.32
N TYR A 66 2.05 -2.98 7.00
CA TYR A 66 0.88 -3.27 6.17
C TYR A 66 1.28 -3.38 4.71
N THR A 67 0.74 -4.38 4.00
CA THR A 67 1.06 -4.67 2.58
C THR A 67 0.85 -3.45 1.67
N ASP A 68 -0.14 -2.64 2.00
CA ASP A 68 -0.55 -1.48 1.20
C ASP A 68 0.25 -0.21 1.57
N LEU A 69 1.03 -0.26 2.66
CA LEU A 69 1.93 0.80 3.12
C LEU A 69 3.39 0.51 2.81
N LYS A 70 3.62 -0.24 1.73
CA LYS A 70 4.95 -0.55 1.21
C LYS A 70 5.62 0.70 0.65
N ILE A 71 6.83 0.97 1.13
CA ILE A 71 7.71 2.00 0.60
C ILE A 71 8.78 1.34 -0.28
N SER A 72 9.03 1.93 -1.44
CA SER A 72 10.13 1.56 -2.34
C SER A 72 11.23 2.61 -2.23
N CYS A 73 12.49 2.20 -2.34
CA CYS A 73 13.62 3.12 -2.36
C CYS A 73 14.32 3.02 -3.71
N SER A 74 14.24 4.08 -4.49
CA SER A 74 14.97 4.18 -5.76
C SER A 74 16.28 4.91 -5.56
N ARG A 75 17.34 4.44 -6.20
CA ARG A 75 18.64 5.12 -6.24
C ARG A 75 18.82 5.81 -7.58
N ASP A 76 19.40 7.00 -7.56
CA ASP A 76 19.84 7.66 -8.78
C ASP A 76 20.98 6.89 -9.46
N ARG A 77 21.35 7.33 -10.68
CA ARG A 77 22.38 6.62 -11.47
C ARG A 77 23.75 6.60 -10.80
N ASP A 78 24.07 7.63 -10.02
CA ASP A 78 25.33 7.75 -9.31
C ASP A 78 25.32 6.98 -7.98
N GLY A 79 24.16 6.44 -7.57
CA GLY A 79 23.95 5.69 -6.33
C GLY A 79 24.05 6.53 -5.07
N ARG A 80 24.00 7.87 -5.19
CA ARG A 80 24.23 8.81 -4.09
C ARG A 80 22.93 9.33 -3.50
N ASN A 81 21.91 9.48 -4.34
CA ASN A 81 20.62 9.99 -3.90
C ASN A 81 19.60 8.85 -3.91
N GLU A 82 18.94 8.71 -2.78
CA GLU A 82 17.85 7.79 -2.59
C GLU A 82 16.54 8.57 -2.56
N THR A 83 15.50 8.02 -3.17
CA THR A 83 14.17 8.61 -3.19
C THR A 83 13.17 7.56 -2.71
N PRO A 84 12.60 7.74 -1.50
CA PRO A 84 11.52 6.89 -1.01
C PRO A 84 10.20 7.24 -1.70
N THR A 85 9.49 6.23 -2.16
CA THR A 85 8.17 6.38 -2.80
C THR A 85 7.16 5.39 -2.23
N ILE A 86 5.91 5.84 -2.10
CA ILE A 86 4.75 5.01 -1.77
C ILE A 86 3.80 5.00 -2.97
N LEU A 87 3.18 3.84 -3.23
CA LEU A 87 2.19 3.69 -4.29
C LEU A 87 0.79 3.81 -3.69
N LEU A 88 0.05 4.86 -4.05
CA LEU A 88 -1.31 5.10 -3.55
C LEU A 88 -2.25 5.24 -4.74
N GLY A 89 -3.32 4.46 -4.77
CA GLY A 89 -4.31 4.52 -5.86
C GLY A 89 -3.77 4.13 -7.26
N GLY A 90 -2.56 3.56 -7.34
CA GLY A 90 -1.89 3.27 -8.61
C GLY A 90 -0.82 4.30 -9.01
N ASP A 91 -0.71 5.41 -8.28
CA ASP A 91 0.23 6.50 -8.56
C ASP A 91 1.35 6.57 -7.52
N ASN A 92 2.53 7.02 -7.96
CA ASN A 92 3.70 7.13 -7.09
C ASN A 92 3.77 8.51 -6.42
N TYR A 93 3.91 8.51 -5.11
CA TYR A 93 4.17 9.70 -4.32
C TYR A 93 5.55 9.60 -3.68
N THR A 94 6.37 10.62 -3.88
CA THR A 94 7.64 10.77 -3.17
C THR A 94 7.34 11.14 -1.72
N ILE A 95 7.98 10.43 -0.79
CA ILE A 95 7.87 10.69 0.64
C ILE A 95 8.94 11.71 1.00
N LEU A 96 8.53 12.83 1.58
CA LEU A 96 9.48 13.82 2.12
C LEU A 96 9.81 13.56 3.58
N ASP A 97 8.81 13.14 4.36
CA ASP A 97 8.97 12.88 5.78
C ASP A 97 7.86 11.96 6.32
N ILE A 98 8.17 11.25 7.40
CA ILE A 98 7.22 10.46 8.19
C ILE A 98 7.40 10.86 9.65
N ILE A 99 6.39 11.53 10.19
CA ILE A 99 6.39 12.07 11.56
C ILE A 99 5.49 11.17 12.41
N TYR A 100 6.10 10.20 13.09
CA TYR A 100 5.37 9.19 13.86
C TYR A 100 4.61 9.78 15.06
N ASP A 101 5.21 10.73 15.80
CA ASP A 101 4.59 11.35 16.96
C ASP A 101 3.26 12.04 16.62
N SER A 102 3.18 12.67 15.45
CA SER A 102 1.97 13.34 14.94
C SER A 102 1.17 12.48 13.96
N HIS A 103 1.55 11.21 13.76
CA HIS A 103 0.90 10.28 12.83
C HIS A 103 0.73 10.88 11.42
N THR A 104 1.74 11.61 10.95
CA THR A 104 1.69 12.38 9.69
C THR A 104 2.70 11.83 8.69
N ILE A 105 2.28 11.70 7.43
CA ILE A 105 3.18 11.44 6.30
C ILE A 105 3.11 12.61 5.33
N VAL A 106 4.27 13.10 4.91
CA VAL A 106 4.39 14.22 3.96
C VAL A 106 4.71 13.67 2.59
N LEU A 107 3.77 13.84 1.67
CA LEU A 107 3.84 13.29 0.31
C LEU A 107 3.87 14.40 -0.72
N VAL A 108 4.65 14.17 -1.77
CA VAL A 108 4.62 14.97 -3.00
C VAL A 108 4.35 14.05 -4.17
N ASP A 109 3.46 14.47 -5.04
CA ASP A 109 3.25 13.80 -6.32
C ASP A 109 4.56 13.73 -7.10
N THR A 110 4.99 12.53 -7.49
CA THR A 110 6.30 12.36 -8.14
C THR A 110 6.40 13.16 -9.45
N ASP A 111 5.31 13.31 -10.19
CA ASP A 111 5.32 14.07 -11.44
C ASP A 111 5.45 15.57 -11.21
N ALA A 112 5.04 16.05 -10.03
CA ALA A 112 5.23 17.44 -9.64
C ALA A 112 6.70 17.82 -9.40
N LEU A 113 7.59 16.83 -9.20
CA LEU A 113 9.02 17.06 -9.02
C LEU A 113 9.79 17.15 -10.36
N ARG A 114 9.22 16.68 -11.47
CA ARG A 114 9.93 16.56 -12.76
C ARG A 114 9.83 17.81 -13.65
N GLY A 115 8.82 18.65 -13.46
CA GLY A 115 8.42 19.66 -14.45
C GLY A 115 9.08 21.05 -14.35
N GLY A 116 10.16 21.20 -13.59
CA GLY A 116 10.80 22.51 -13.40
C GLY A 116 9.88 23.51 -12.71
N SER A 117 9.76 24.73 -13.25
CA SER A 117 8.99 25.83 -12.63
C SER A 117 7.47 25.69 -12.77
N CYS A 118 6.98 24.85 -13.68
CA CYS A 118 5.56 24.64 -13.92
C CYS A 118 5.26 23.14 -14.06
N PRO A 119 5.24 22.41 -12.93
CA PRO A 119 4.96 20.99 -12.94
C PRO A 119 3.55 20.68 -13.45
N ARG A 120 3.44 19.62 -14.24
CA ARG A 120 2.16 19.07 -14.68
C ARG A 120 1.97 17.72 -14.01
N VAL A 121 0.92 17.62 -13.20
CA VAL A 121 0.50 16.35 -12.61
C VAL A 121 -0.18 15.50 -13.69
N GLY A 122 0.12 14.21 -13.73
CA GLY A 122 -0.39 13.28 -14.75
C GLY A 122 -1.76 12.68 -14.43
N HIS A 123 -2.25 12.85 -13.20
CA HIS A 123 -3.45 12.18 -12.69
C HIS A 123 -4.26 13.07 -11.74
N ASN A 124 -5.49 12.66 -11.49
CA ASN A 124 -6.39 13.35 -10.55
C ASN A 124 -6.23 12.74 -9.16
N VAL A 125 -5.94 13.58 -8.18
CA VAL A 125 -5.92 13.17 -6.77
C VAL A 125 -7.33 13.29 -6.20
N THR A 126 -7.92 12.15 -5.82
CA THR A 126 -9.21 12.13 -5.12
C THR A 126 -8.97 11.73 -3.68
N PHE A 127 -9.29 12.62 -2.75
CA PHE A 127 -9.44 12.20 -1.36
C PHE A 127 -10.74 11.39 -1.31
N GLY A 128 -10.63 10.09 -1.03
CA GLY A 128 -11.79 9.37 -0.53
C GLY A 128 -12.34 10.19 0.63
N GLN A 129 -13.67 10.38 0.69
CA GLN A 129 -14.26 10.84 1.95
C GLN A 129 -13.63 9.97 3.03
N ALA A 130 -13.03 10.60 4.04
CA ALA A 130 -12.51 9.87 5.17
C ALA A 130 -13.66 8.98 5.61
N TYR A 131 -13.58 7.69 5.30
CA TYR A 131 -14.44 6.74 5.95
C TYR A 131 -13.96 6.88 7.39
N GLU A 132 -14.70 7.62 8.18
CA GLU A 132 -14.56 7.65 9.62
C GLU A 132 -14.76 6.20 10.04
N TRP A 133 -13.69 5.42 10.02
CA TRP A 133 -13.60 4.20 10.79
C TRP A 133 -13.47 4.66 12.24
N LEU A 134 -14.59 5.15 12.76
CA LEU A 134 -15.06 4.85 14.10
C LEU A 134 -15.64 3.44 14.09
#